data_AF-A0A7C7QVA0-F1
#
_entry.id   AF-A0A7C7QVA0-F1
#
_cell.length_a   1.000
_cell.length_b   1.000
_cell.length_c   1.000
_cell.angle_alpha   90.00
_cell.angle_beta   90.00
_cell.angle_gamma   90.00
#
_symmetry.space_group_name_H-M   'P 1'
#
loop_
_entity.id
_entity.type
_entity.pdbx_description
1 polymer ?
#
loop_
_entity_poly.entity_id
_entity_poly.type
_entity_poly.pdbx_seq_one_letter_code
_entity_poly.pdbx_strand_id
1 'polypeptide(L)' 'ITAVVIGGISLFGGRGSILGPLFGALIVGVFTLGLRIAGADTQWTYLLIGILIIGAVAVDQWIRKVSG' A
#
# COMPACT_ATOMS: atom_id res chain seq x y z
N ILE A 1 2.34 -14.54 8.23
CA ILE A 1 1.08 -14.08 8.88
C ILE A 1 1.31 -13.71 10.36
N THR A 2 2.23 -14.36 11.08
CA THR A 2 2.63 -13.98 12.47
C THR A 2 3.37 -12.63 12.58
N ALA A 3 4.05 -12.16 11.53
CA ALA A 3 4.77 -10.88 11.53
C ALA A 3 3.86 -9.62 11.46
N VAL A 4 2.58 -9.78 11.12
CA VAL A 4 1.58 -8.68 11.15
C VAL A 4 1.38 -8.14 12.58
N VAL A 5 1.69 -8.94 13.60
CA VAL A 5 1.42 -8.62 15.01
C VAL A 5 2.47 -7.69 15.64
N ILE A 6 3.67 -7.57 15.08
CA ILE A 6 4.81 -6.90 15.75
C ILE A 6 5.24 -5.60 15.05
N GLY A 7 4.96 -5.44 13.76
CA GLY A 7 5.60 -4.41 12.92
C GLY A 7 4.92 -3.04 12.80
N GLY A 8 3.78 -2.79 13.43
CA GLY A 8 3.16 -1.47 13.40
C GLY A 8 1.99 -1.27 12.43
N ILE A 9 1.35 -2.35 11.95
CA ILE A 9 -0.11 -2.26 11.77
C ILE A 9 -0.74 -2.55 13.11
N SER A 10 -1.13 -1.48 13.75
CA SER A 10 -1.92 -1.58 14.93
C SER A 10 -3.23 -2.31 14.60
N LEU A 11 -3.41 -3.53 15.10
CA LEU A 11 -4.76 -4.09 15.29
C LEU A 11 -5.56 -3.22 16.28
N PHE A 12 -4.88 -2.38 17.07
CA PHE A 12 -5.54 -1.18 17.59
C PHE A 12 -5.70 -0.21 16.44
N GLY A 13 -6.82 -0.34 15.74
CA GLY A 13 -7.43 0.84 15.15
C GLY A 13 -7.31 1.97 16.18
N GLY A 14 -6.38 2.89 15.93
CA GLY A 14 -6.44 4.22 16.47
C GLY A 14 -7.65 4.86 15.80
N ARG A 15 -8.85 4.38 16.16
CA ARG A 15 -10.15 4.81 15.66
C ARG A 15 -10.32 4.86 14.13
N GLY A 16 -9.43 4.23 13.36
CA GLY A 16 -9.39 4.32 11.89
C GLY A 16 -9.99 3.09 11.21
N SER A 17 -10.93 3.33 10.30
CA SER A 17 -11.69 2.34 9.52
C SER A 17 -10.82 1.35 8.71
N ILE A 18 -11.32 0.11 8.55
CA ILE A 18 -10.76 -0.94 7.65
C ILE A 18 -10.72 -0.47 6.18
N LEU A 19 -11.48 0.58 5.85
CA LEU A 19 -11.53 1.15 4.50
C LEU A 19 -10.16 1.57 3.99
N GLY A 20 -9.29 2.17 4.81
CA GLY A 20 -7.96 2.63 4.36
C GLY A 20 -7.08 1.47 3.83
N PRO A 21 -6.84 0.41 4.63
CA PRO A 21 -6.13 -0.78 4.17
C PRO A 21 -6.78 -1.48 2.97
N LEU A 22 -8.11 -1.51 2.91
CA LEU A 22 -8.85 -2.09 1.79
C LEU A 22 -8.58 -1.34 0.48
N PHE A 23 -8.66 0.00 0.50
CA PHE A 23 -8.35 0.83 -0.67
C PHE A 23 -6.87 0.72 -1.05
N GLY A 24 -5.96 0.68 -0.08
CA GLY A 24 -4.53 0.48 -0.33
C GLY A 24 -4.23 -0.86 -1.03
N ALA A 25 -4.82 -1.96 -0.55
CA ALA A 25 -4.68 -3.27 -1.16
C ALA A 25 -5.28 -3.32 -2.58
N LEU A 26 -6.42 -2.65 -2.78
CA LEU A 26 -7.08 -2.55 -4.08
C LEU A 26 -6.22 -1.80 -5.10
N ILE A 27 -5.63 -0.66 -4.71
CA ILE A 27 -4.74 0.13 -5.58
C ILE A 27 -3.54 -0.72 -6.02
N VAL A 28 -2.88 -1.39 -5.08
CA VAL A 28 -1.73 -2.26 -5.38
C VAL A 28 -2.14 -3.41 -6.30
N GLY A 29 -3.28 -4.04 -6.05
CA GLY A 29 -3.81 -5.13 -6.87
C GLY A 29 -4.11 -4.71 -8.31
N VAL A 30 -4.81 -3.58 -8.48
CA VAL A 30 -5.13 -3.03 -9.81
C VAL A 30 -3.86 -2.64 -10.58
N PHE A 31 -2.89 -2.00 -9.90
CA PHE A 31 -1.64 -1.61 -10.54
C PHE A 31 -0.80 -2.81 -10.97
N THR A 32 -0.74 -3.84 -10.12
CA THR A 32 -0.06 -5.10 -10.43
C THR A 32 -0.68 -5.77 -11.65
N LEU A 33 -2.01 -5.80 -11.71
CA LEU A 33 -2.72 -6.34 -12.87
C LEU A 33 -2.47 -5.49 -14.13
N GLY A 34 -2.48 -4.16 -14.00
CA GLY A 34 -2.20 -3.20 -15.07
C GLY A 34 -0.81 -3.38 -15.68
N LEU A 35 0.22 -3.54 -14.85
CA LEU A 35 1.58 -3.80 -15.31
C LEU A 35 1.70 -5.16 -16.01
N ARG A 36 0.99 -6.17 -15.50
CA ARG A 36 0.98 -7.51 -16.09
C ARG A 36 0.34 -7.53 -17.47
N ILE A 37 -0.78 -6.83 -17.66
CA ILE A 37 -1.42 -6.70 -18.99
C ILE A 37 -0.63 -5.80 -19.94
N ALA A 38 0.13 -4.84 -19.42
CA ALA A 38 1.04 -4.00 -20.20
C ALA A 38 2.30 -4.76 -20.69
N GLY A 39 2.45 -6.04 -20.31
CA GLY A 39 3.59 -6.85 -20.70
C GLY A 39 4.91 -6.43 -20.04
N ALA A 40 4.86 -5.74 -18.90
CA ALA A 40 6.07 -5.37 -18.17
C ALA A 40 6.77 -6.63 -17.66
N ASP A 41 8.08 -6.73 -17.88
CA ASP A 41 8.87 -7.83 -17.31
C ASP A 41 8.73 -7.89 -15.79
N THR A 42 8.84 -9.08 -15.24
CA THR A 42 8.69 -9.34 -13.80
C THR A 42 9.61 -8.46 -12.95
N GLN A 43 10.84 -8.21 -13.42
CA GLN A 43 11.81 -7.35 -12.75
C GLN A 43 11.34 -5.89 -12.66
N TRP A 44 10.80 -5.34 -13.76
CA TRP A 44 10.23 -4.01 -13.80
C TRP A 44 8.93 -3.91 -12.98
N THR A 45 8.10 -4.97 -13.03
CA THR A 45 6.86 -5.03 -12.27
C THR A 45 7.11 -4.92 -10.76
N TYR A 46 8.04 -5.70 -10.21
CA TYR A 46 8.35 -5.62 -8.78
C TYR A 46 8.94 -4.28 -8.37
N LEU A 47 9.82 -3.70 -9.20
CA LEU A 47 10.40 -2.39 -8.94
C LEU A 47 9.31 -1.30 -8.91
N LEU A 48 8.42 -1.28 -9.90
CA LEU A 48 7.35 -0.30 -10.00
C LEU A 48 6.32 -0.43 -8.87
N ILE A 49 5.97 -1.66 -8.48
CA ILE A 49 5.11 -1.91 -7.32
C ILE A 49 5.77 -1.42 -6.02
N GLY A 50 7.09 -1.65 -5.85
CA GLY A 50 7.83 -1.14 -4.70
C GLY A 50 7.81 0.39 -4.61
N ILE A 51 8.09 1.06 -5.73
CA ILE A 51 8.01 2.53 -5.81
C ILE A 51 6.59 3.03 -5.52
N LEU A 52 5.58 2.37 -6.09
CA LEU A 52 4.17 2.71 -5.86
C LEU A 52 3.83 2.64 -4.36
N ILE A 53 4.21 1.56 -3.67
CA ILE A 53 3.92 1.37 -2.25
C ILE A 53 4.62 2.44 -1.40
N ILE A 54 5.91 2.70 -1.65
CA ILE A 54 6.66 3.73 -0.92
C ILE A 54 6.02 5.10 -1.13
N GLY A 55 5.68 5.45 -2.37
CA GLY A 55 5.00 6.70 -2.71
C GLY A 55 3.63 6.81 -2.04
N ALA A 56 2.82 5.74 -2.09
CA ALA A 56 1.51 5.68 -1.46
C ALA A 56 1.59 5.89 0.05
N VAL A 57 2.53 5.21 0.73
CA VAL A 57 2.74 5.39 2.17
C VAL A 57 3.26 6.79 2.48
N ALA A 58 4.20 7.33 1.72
CA ALA A 58 4.71 8.68 1.94
C ALA A 58 3.62 9.75 1.84
N VAL A 59 2.76 9.64 0.81
CA VAL A 59 1.60 10.53 0.62
C VAL A 59 0.59 10.36 1.76
N ASP A 60 0.29 9.13 2.14
CA ASP A 60 -0.65 8.81 3.22
C ASP A 60 -0.15 9.35 4.59
N GLN A 61 1.16 9.25 4.88
CA GLN A 61 1.76 9.87 6.06
C GLN A 61 1.72 11.40 5.99
N TRP A 62 1.96 11.99 4.81
CA TRP A 62 1.91 13.44 4.63
C TRP A 62 0.51 14.00 4.83
N ILE A 63 -0.52 13.36 4.24
CA ILE A 63 -1.92 13.73 4.41
C ILE A 63 -2.31 13.66 5.89
N ARG A 64 -1.98 12.56 6.58
CA ARG A 64 -2.25 12.41 8.02
C ARG A 64 -1.64 13.53 8.86
N LYS A 65 -0.41 13.93 8.54
CA LYS A 65 0.31 15.01 9.23
C LYS A 65 -0.30 16.39 8.98
N VAL A 66 -0.92 16.62 7.83
CA VAL A 66 -1.57 17.90 7.49
C VAL A 66 -2.98 18.00 8.07
N SER A 67 -3.67 16.87 8.23
CA SER A 67 -5.03 16.80 8.76
C SER A 67 -5.15 16.72 10.30
N GLY A 68 -4.04 16.58 11.02
CA GLY A 68 -3.97 16.54 12.49
C GLY A 68 -3.22 17.74 13.04
#